data_AF-A0A1X1MMQ6-F1
#
_entry.id   AF-A0A1X1MMQ6-F1
#
_cell.length_a   1.000
_cell.length_b   1.000
_cell.length_c   1.000
_cell.angle_alpha   90.00
_cell.angle_beta   90.00
_cell.angle_gamma   90.00
#
_symmetry.space_group_name_H-M   'P 1'
#
loop_
_entity.id
_entity.type
_entity.pdbx_description
1 polymer ?
#
loop_
_entity_poly.entity_id
_entity_poly.type
_entity_poly.pdbx_seq_one_letter_code
_entity_poly.pdbx_strand_id
1 'polypeptide(L)'
;MLRLTDIKLPLDHDEQALENAILEKLNIKKAQLLSFTMFKRGYDARNNKNIQLIYTLDIDVENQQQLLEQFADDHRVKETPDMSYKFVAKAPENLEERPVVIGFGPCGLFSALVLAQMGFKPIVLERGKAVRERTKDTFGFWRKQPLNTESNVQFGEGGAGTFSDGKLYTQIKDPNFYGRKVIKEFVEAGAPQEIEYVSKPHIGTFKLVGMIEKMRAKIIELGGEIRFSTRVDKFDLVDNQVQGLHLSTGEYLKSKHVILAVGHSARDTFAELHEQGVYIEPKPFSVGFRIEHEQSAIDRCRFGDNAGHPLLGAADYKLVHHCKNGRSVYSFCMCPGGTVVAATSEEGRVVTNGMSQYSRHERNANSAIVVGISPEEDYPGHPLAGIELQRKLEALAFKEGGENYHAPAQLIGDFLAGKSSKEIGDVQPSYTPGITLADLSKVVPDYVTEAIREAIPAFEKKIKGFSKPDGMLTGVETRTSSPICIKRGKDYQSINTPGLYPAGEGAGYAGGILSAGIDGIKVAEAVALAMTEQA
;
A
#
# COMPACT_ATOMS: atom_id res chain seq x y z
N MET A 1 -3.01 -21.55 24.65
CA MET A 1 -2.38 -20.25 25.01
C MET A 1 -3.46 -19.28 25.48
N LEU A 2 -3.09 -18.42 26.44
CA LEU A 2 -3.87 -17.26 26.89
C LEU A 2 -3.41 -16.01 26.16
N ARG A 3 -4.33 -15.12 25.80
CA ARG A 3 -4.02 -13.77 25.34
C ARG A 3 -4.22 -12.77 26.46
N LEU A 4 -3.15 -12.03 26.78
CA LEU A 4 -3.18 -10.90 27.70
C LEU A 4 -3.06 -9.57 26.94
N THR A 5 -4.04 -8.68 27.08
CA THR A 5 -4.10 -7.38 26.39
C THR A 5 -3.95 -6.18 27.33
N ASP A 6 -3.58 -5.02 26.79
CA ASP A 6 -3.46 -3.74 27.50
C ASP A 6 -2.40 -3.73 28.61
N ILE A 7 -1.31 -4.48 28.43
CA ILE A 7 -0.14 -4.40 29.30
C ILE A 7 0.60 -3.11 28.97
N LYS A 8 0.72 -2.21 29.95
CA LYS A 8 1.38 -0.90 29.79
C LYS A 8 2.70 -0.91 30.52
N LEU A 9 3.76 -0.56 29.81
CA LEU A 9 5.11 -0.43 30.37
C LEU A 9 5.73 0.90 29.93
N PRO A 10 6.58 1.53 30.79
CA PRO A 10 7.38 2.69 30.41
C PRO A 10 8.24 2.43 29.17
N LEU A 11 8.55 3.45 28.38
CA LEU A 11 9.37 3.32 27.17
C LEU A 11 10.71 2.60 27.40
N ASP A 12 11.39 2.92 28.50
CA ASP A 12 12.71 2.37 28.88
C ASP A 12 12.61 1.19 29.87
N HIS A 13 11.52 0.43 29.84
CA HIS A 13 11.39 -0.74 30.71
C HIS A 13 12.48 -1.78 30.41
N ASP A 14 12.93 -2.51 31.44
CA ASP A 14 13.89 -3.60 31.26
C ASP A 14 13.27 -4.83 30.59
N GLU A 15 14.12 -5.80 30.22
CA GLU A 15 13.69 -7.03 29.53
C GLU A 15 12.78 -7.92 30.39
N GLN A 16 12.86 -7.81 31.72
CA GLN A 16 12.11 -8.63 32.67
C GLN A 16 10.71 -8.06 32.93
N ALA A 17 10.47 -6.79 32.62
CA ALA A 17 9.20 -6.11 32.86
C ALA A 17 7.99 -6.80 32.22
N LEU A 18 8.14 -7.41 31.03
CA LEU A 18 7.06 -8.18 30.39
C LEU A 18 6.74 -9.46 31.15
N GLU A 19 7.77 -10.22 31.54
CA GLU A 19 7.61 -11.43 32.35
C GLU A 19 6.94 -11.08 33.69
N ASN A 20 7.46 -10.06 34.38
CA ASN A 20 6.92 -9.59 35.66
C ASN A 20 5.45 -9.16 35.53
N ALA A 21 5.11 -8.42 34.46
CA ALA A 21 3.73 -8.01 34.21
C ALA A 21 2.81 -9.22 33.97
N ILE A 22 3.28 -10.28 33.30
CA ILE A 22 2.52 -11.53 33.15
C ILE A 22 2.30 -12.21 34.51
N LEU A 23 3.38 -12.40 35.28
CA LEU A 23 3.34 -13.11 36.57
C LEU A 23 2.43 -12.37 37.57
N GLU A 24 2.56 -11.05 37.65
CA GLU A 24 1.71 -10.20 38.50
C GLU A 24 0.25 -10.26 38.06
N LYS A 25 0.00 -10.14 36.75
CA LYS A 25 -1.35 -10.08 36.21
C LYS A 25 -2.11 -11.39 36.36
N LEU A 26 -1.45 -12.52 36.12
CA LEU A 26 -2.04 -13.86 36.22
C LEU A 26 -1.94 -14.45 37.62
N ASN A 27 -1.18 -13.82 38.52
CA ASN A 27 -0.89 -14.30 39.88
C ASN A 27 -0.35 -15.75 39.87
N ILE A 28 0.64 -16.00 39.01
CA ILE A 28 1.29 -17.32 38.85
C ILE A 28 2.76 -17.27 39.23
N LYS A 29 3.33 -18.43 39.58
CA LYS A 29 4.78 -18.57 39.78
C LYS A 29 5.49 -18.65 38.44
N LYS A 30 6.76 -18.22 38.40
CA LYS A 30 7.62 -18.29 37.21
C LYS A 30 7.66 -19.69 36.57
N ALA A 31 7.68 -20.76 37.37
CA ALA A 31 7.69 -22.14 36.87
C ALA A 31 6.42 -22.52 36.08
N GLN A 32 5.31 -21.83 36.28
CA GLN A 32 4.05 -22.09 35.57
C GLN A 32 3.96 -21.37 34.22
N LEU A 33 4.85 -20.40 33.97
CA LEU A 33 4.98 -19.69 32.70
C LEU A 33 5.94 -20.46 31.79
N LEU A 34 5.38 -21.19 30.82
CA LEU A 34 6.16 -22.03 29.91
C LEU A 34 6.85 -21.20 28.82
N SER A 35 6.11 -20.28 28.20
CA SER A 35 6.63 -19.33 27.23
C SER A 35 5.64 -18.18 27.00
N PHE A 36 6.08 -17.10 26.36
CA PHE A 36 5.17 -16.11 25.81
C PHE A 36 5.71 -15.56 24.49
N THR A 37 4.80 -15.09 23.65
CA THR A 37 5.10 -14.44 22.37
C THR A 37 4.39 -13.10 22.29
N MET A 38 5.03 -12.14 21.65
CA MET A 38 4.45 -10.82 21.47
C MET A 38 3.51 -10.85 20.27
N PHE A 39 2.20 -10.71 20.52
CA PHE A 39 1.20 -10.61 19.48
C PHE A 39 1.10 -9.18 18.93
N LYS A 40 1.25 -8.18 19.79
CA LYS A 40 1.20 -6.77 19.39
C LYS A 40 2.02 -5.87 20.32
N ARG A 41 2.68 -4.87 19.75
CA ARG A 41 3.31 -3.73 20.44
C ARG A 41 2.91 -2.42 19.78
N GLY A 42 2.23 -1.58 20.53
CA GLY A 42 1.95 -0.19 20.19
C GLY A 42 2.59 0.76 21.19
N TYR A 43 2.36 2.05 21.00
CA TYR A 43 2.75 3.08 21.95
C TYR A 43 1.68 4.18 22.02
N ASP A 44 1.56 4.81 23.19
CA ASP A 44 0.82 6.04 23.38
C ASP A 44 1.80 7.21 23.53
N ALA A 45 1.88 8.04 22.47
CA ALA A 45 2.71 9.24 22.44
C ALA A 45 1.88 10.53 22.47
N ARG A 46 0.66 10.51 23.03
CA ARG A 46 -0.15 11.73 23.20
C ARG A 46 0.47 12.69 24.22
N ASN A 47 1.12 12.14 25.25
CA ASN A 47 1.97 12.88 26.17
C ASN A 47 3.43 12.52 25.91
N ASN A 48 4.15 13.39 25.22
CA ASN A 48 5.55 13.16 24.86
C ASN A 48 6.51 13.09 26.06
N LYS A 49 6.08 13.45 27.27
CA LYS A 49 6.84 13.30 28.52
C LYS A 49 6.59 11.98 29.25
N ASN A 50 5.56 11.23 28.85
CA ASN A 50 5.20 9.96 29.47
C ASN A 50 4.70 8.99 28.39
N ILE A 51 5.63 8.55 27.55
CA ILE A 51 5.34 7.60 26.48
C ILE A 51 5.27 6.20 27.08
N GLN A 52 4.17 5.50 26.80
CA GLN A 52 3.91 4.15 27.30
C GLN A 52 3.83 3.18 26.13
N LEU A 53 4.53 2.05 26.24
CA LEU A 53 4.39 0.92 25.33
C LEU A 53 3.19 0.07 25.75
N ILE A 54 2.41 -0.36 24.77
CA ILE A 54 1.19 -1.14 24.98
C ILE A 54 1.34 -2.48 24.29
N TYR A 55 1.28 -3.56 25.09
CA TYR A 55 1.50 -4.92 24.61
C TYR A 55 0.22 -5.76 24.59
N THR A 56 0.20 -6.70 23.66
CA THR A 56 -0.64 -7.89 23.70
C THR A 56 0.25 -9.10 23.55
N LEU A 57 0.14 -10.04 24.49
CA LEU A 57 0.98 -11.22 24.56
C LEU A 57 0.12 -12.48 24.45
N ASP A 58 0.60 -13.47 23.70
CA ASP A 58 0.08 -14.84 23.74
C ASP A 58 1.00 -15.65 24.65
N ILE A 59 0.43 -16.29 25.67
CA ILE A 59 1.12 -16.86 26.84
C ILE A 59 0.80 -18.35 26.93
N ASP A 60 1.84 -19.16 27.09
CA ASP A 60 1.73 -20.59 27.34
C ASP A 60 1.99 -20.88 28.82
N VAL A 61 1.08 -21.62 29.45
CA VAL A 61 1.03 -21.85 30.90
C VAL A 61 0.53 -23.25 31.21
N GLU A 62 1.02 -23.86 32.30
CA GLU A 62 0.62 -25.23 32.68
C GLU A 62 -0.88 -25.33 33.05
N ASN A 63 -1.43 -24.31 33.70
CA ASN A 63 -2.78 -24.30 34.27
C ASN A 63 -3.77 -23.41 33.48
N GLN A 64 -3.69 -23.44 32.15
CA GLN A 64 -4.49 -22.57 31.26
C GLN A 64 -5.99 -22.56 31.58
N GLN A 65 -6.62 -23.74 31.70
CA GLN A 65 -8.07 -23.84 31.89
C GLN A 65 -8.52 -23.21 33.21
N GLN A 66 -7.78 -23.46 34.29
CA GLN A 66 -8.05 -22.88 35.60
C GLN A 66 -7.93 -21.35 35.58
N LEU A 67 -6.94 -20.81 34.86
CA LEU A 67 -6.77 -19.36 34.71
C LEU A 67 -7.90 -18.74 33.89
N LEU A 68 -8.39 -19.40 32.83
CA LEU A 68 -9.55 -18.91 32.08
C LEU A 68 -10.81 -18.82 32.95
N GLU A 69 -11.04 -19.82 33.79
CA GLU A 69 -12.16 -19.82 34.73
C GLU A 69 -12.01 -18.73 35.80
N GLN A 70 -10.80 -18.57 36.36
CA GLN A 70 -10.49 -17.54 37.34
C GLN A 70 -10.66 -16.12 36.78
N PHE A 71 -10.34 -15.90 35.50
CA PHE A 71 -10.39 -14.60 34.84
C PHE A 71 -11.57 -14.44 33.88
N ALA A 72 -12.65 -15.22 34.03
CA ALA A 72 -13.79 -15.22 33.11
C ALA A 72 -14.41 -13.82 32.88
N ASP A 73 -14.40 -12.96 33.90
CA ASP A 73 -14.93 -11.59 33.84
C ASP A 73 -13.89 -10.54 33.40
N ASP A 74 -12.59 -10.88 33.32
CA ASP A 74 -11.55 -9.95 32.88
C ASP A 74 -11.34 -10.04 31.37
N HIS A 75 -11.93 -9.09 30.65
CA HIS A 75 -11.81 -8.97 29.19
C HIS A 75 -10.36 -8.88 28.65
N ARG A 76 -9.36 -8.64 29.52
CA ARG A 76 -7.95 -8.60 29.13
C ARG A 76 -7.29 -9.96 29.10
N VAL A 77 -7.87 -10.98 29.73
CA VAL A 77 -7.37 -12.35 29.75
C VAL A 77 -8.37 -13.22 28.99
N LYS A 78 -8.00 -13.66 27.79
CA LYS A 78 -8.86 -14.48 26.94
C LYS A 78 -8.11 -15.68 26.42
N GLU A 79 -8.84 -16.66 25.90
CA GLU A 79 -8.20 -17.69 25.09
C GLU A 79 -7.63 -17.07 23.80
N THR A 80 -6.41 -17.45 23.42
CA THR A 80 -5.83 -17.05 22.14
C THR A 80 -6.63 -17.71 21.01
N PRO A 81 -7.20 -16.95 20.06
CA PRO A 81 -7.96 -17.54 18.95
C PRO A 81 -7.05 -18.38 18.04
N ASP A 82 -7.63 -19.38 17.37
CA ASP A 82 -6.95 -20.03 16.25
C ASP A 82 -6.84 -19.07 15.07
N MET A 83 -5.62 -18.60 14.82
CA MET A 83 -5.31 -17.66 13.74
C MET A 83 -4.57 -18.34 12.59
N SER A 84 -4.61 -19.68 12.51
CA SER A 84 -4.02 -20.40 11.38
C SER A 84 -4.89 -20.23 10.13
N TYR A 85 -4.23 -19.98 9.01
CA TYR A 85 -4.89 -19.91 7.71
C TYR A 85 -5.45 -21.28 7.33
N LYS A 86 -6.69 -21.32 6.83
CA LYS A 86 -7.37 -22.55 6.43
C LYS A 86 -7.53 -22.54 4.91
N PHE A 87 -6.87 -23.47 4.23
CA PHE A 87 -7.06 -23.66 2.79
C PHE A 87 -8.49 -24.13 2.51
N VAL A 88 -9.14 -23.52 1.52
CA VAL A 88 -10.56 -23.79 1.20
C VAL A 88 -10.74 -24.94 0.21
N ALA A 89 -9.70 -25.29 -0.54
CA ALA A 89 -9.74 -26.28 -1.59
C ALA A 89 -8.35 -26.90 -1.82
N LYS A 90 -8.33 -27.97 -2.61
CA LYS A 90 -7.12 -28.57 -3.17
C LYS A 90 -7.38 -28.83 -4.65
N ALA A 91 -6.41 -28.56 -5.51
CA ALA A 91 -6.56 -28.80 -6.93
C ALA A 91 -6.83 -30.29 -7.21
N PRO A 92 -7.73 -30.60 -8.16
CA PRO A 92 -7.96 -31.97 -8.60
C PRO A 92 -6.69 -32.56 -9.24
N GLU A 93 -6.53 -33.88 -9.17
CA GLU A 93 -5.35 -34.57 -9.73
C GLU A 93 -5.23 -34.33 -11.25
N ASN A 94 -6.37 -34.31 -11.95
CA ASN A 94 -6.47 -34.06 -13.38
C ASN A 94 -6.85 -32.60 -13.67
N LEU A 95 -5.96 -31.67 -13.28
CA LEU A 95 -6.15 -30.26 -13.60
C LEU A 95 -5.94 -30.01 -15.10
N GLU A 96 -7.03 -29.92 -15.88
CA GLU A 96 -6.99 -29.71 -17.33
C GLU A 96 -6.66 -28.25 -17.70
N GLU A 97 -7.02 -27.30 -16.85
CA GLU A 97 -6.88 -25.87 -17.10
C GLU A 97 -6.20 -25.18 -15.93
N ARG A 98 -5.25 -24.28 -16.22
CA ARG A 98 -4.51 -23.52 -15.20
C ARG A 98 -5.14 -22.12 -15.05
N PRO A 99 -5.34 -21.61 -13.82
CA PRO A 99 -5.80 -20.26 -13.62
C PRO A 99 -4.70 -19.26 -13.98
N VAL A 100 -5.10 -18.11 -14.54
CA VAL A 100 -4.19 -17.03 -14.92
C VAL A 100 -4.34 -15.85 -13.96
N VAL A 101 -3.21 -15.26 -13.59
CA VAL A 101 -3.14 -14.05 -12.77
C VAL A 101 -2.44 -12.95 -13.58
N ILE A 102 -3.12 -11.85 -13.83
CA ILE A 102 -2.57 -10.70 -14.57
C ILE A 102 -2.11 -9.65 -13.56
N GLY A 103 -0.81 -9.39 -13.54
CA GLY A 103 -0.12 -8.49 -12.62
C GLY A 103 0.50 -9.23 -11.42
N PHE A 104 1.70 -8.83 -11.05
CA PHE A 104 2.48 -9.40 -9.94
C PHE A 104 2.78 -8.36 -8.84
N GLY A 105 1.82 -7.48 -8.58
CA GLY A 105 1.73 -6.67 -7.36
C GLY A 105 1.26 -7.49 -6.15
N PRO A 106 1.08 -6.88 -4.96
CA PRO A 106 0.70 -7.62 -3.75
C PRO A 106 -0.57 -8.47 -3.91
N CYS A 107 -1.56 -8.00 -4.66
CA CYS A 107 -2.77 -8.77 -4.94
C CYS A 107 -2.46 -10.03 -5.77
N GLY A 108 -1.89 -9.87 -6.96
CA GLY A 108 -1.55 -11.01 -7.82
C GLY A 108 -0.52 -11.96 -7.20
N LEU A 109 0.43 -11.44 -6.41
CA LEU A 109 1.38 -12.23 -5.63
C LEU A 109 0.67 -13.21 -4.70
N PHE A 110 -0.27 -12.72 -3.88
CA PHE A 110 -0.99 -13.58 -2.94
C PHE A 110 -2.02 -14.45 -3.63
N SER A 111 -2.63 -13.99 -4.73
CA SER A 111 -3.46 -14.86 -5.56
C SER A 111 -2.67 -16.07 -6.07
N ALA A 112 -1.51 -15.82 -6.68
CA ALA A 112 -0.65 -16.86 -7.22
C ALA A 112 -0.08 -17.77 -6.13
N LEU A 113 0.37 -17.21 -5.01
CA LEU A 113 0.91 -17.99 -3.90
C LEU A 113 -0.12 -18.95 -3.32
N VAL A 114 -1.33 -18.46 -3.03
CA VAL A 114 -2.39 -19.30 -2.43
C VAL A 114 -2.87 -20.37 -3.41
N LEU A 115 -3.07 -20.02 -4.69
CA LEU A 115 -3.39 -21.01 -5.74
C LEU A 115 -2.29 -22.07 -5.89
N ALA A 116 -1.01 -21.67 -5.86
CA ALA A 116 0.11 -22.60 -5.94
C ALA A 116 0.20 -23.50 -4.69
N GLN A 117 -0.02 -22.96 -3.48
CA GLN A 117 -0.08 -23.74 -2.24
C GLN A 117 -1.22 -24.77 -2.24
N MET A 118 -2.34 -24.47 -2.91
CA MET A 118 -3.45 -25.41 -3.12
C MET A 118 -3.24 -26.36 -4.32
N GLY A 119 -2.15 -26.22 -5.07
CA GLY A 119 -1.78 -27.12 -6.18
C GLY A 119 -2.34 -26.74 -7.56
N PHE A 120 -2.94 -25.55 -7.72
CA PHE A 120 -3.57 -25.13 -8.99
C PHE A 120 -2.57 -24.68 -10.07
N LYS A 121 -1.26 -24.64 -9.77
CA LYS A 121 -0.19 -24.32 -10.73
C LYS A 121 -0.47 -23.04 -11.54
N PRO A 122 -0.76 -21.88 -10.91
CA PRO A 122 -1.18 -20.66 -11.62
C PRO A 122 -0.12 -20.16 -12.61
N ILE A 123 -0.58 -19.48 -13.66
CA ILE A 123 0.28 -18.73 -14.60
C ILE A 123 0.15 -17.25 -14.29
N VAL A 124 1.25 -16.59 -13.94
CA VAL A 124 1.30 -15.15 -13.69
C VAL A 124 1.87 -14.44 -14.91
N LEU A 125 1.18 -13.41 -15.38
CA LEU A 125 1.60 -12.53 -16.47
C LEU A 125 1.87 -11.14 -15.91
N GLU A 126 3.13 -10.70 -15.91
CA GLU A 126 3.53 -9.38 -15.45
C GLU A 126 4.11 -8.58 -16.62
N ARG A 127 3.51 -7.42 -16.91
CA ARG A 127 3.93 -6.56 -18.02
C ARG A 127 5.33 -6.01 -17.84
N GLY A 128 5.74 -5.74 -16.61
CA GLY A 128 7.07 -5.22 -16.30
C GLY A 128 8.10 -6.31 -16.01
N LYS A 129 9.29 -5.86 -15.64
CA LYS A 129 10.46 -6.73 -15.47
C LYS A 129 10.59 -7.30 -14.07
N ALA A 130 11.44 -8.33 -13.96
CA ALA A 130 11.97 -8.79 -12.69
C ALA A 130 12.66 -7.65 -11.91
N VAL A 131 12.62 -7.71 -10.58
CA VAL A 131 12.84 -6.58 -9.68
C VAL A 131 14.23 -5.94 -9.83
N ARG A 132 15.28 -6.73 -10.12
CA ARG A 132 16.64 -6.20 -10.30
C ARG A 132 16.77 -5.38 -11.57
N GLU A 133 16.19 -5.85 -12.68
CA GLU A 133 16.18 -5.11 -13.94
C GLU A 133 15.25 -3.90 -13.84
N ARG A 134 14.08 -4.07 -13.23
CA ARG A 134 13.15 -2.99 -12.89
C ARG A 134 13.80 -1.89 -12.06
N THR A 135 14.63 -2.27 -11.09
CA THR A 135 15.40 -1.31 -10.26
C THR A 135 16.37 -0.50 -11.10
N LYS A 136 17.06 -1.13 -12.07
CA LYS A 136 17.95 -0.42 -13.00
C LYS A 136 17.16 0.57 -13.86
N ASP A 137 16.02 0.15 -14.42
CA ASP A 137 15.18 1.02 -15.25
C ASP A 137 14.64 2.21 -14.44
N THR A 138 14.10 1.95 -13.24
CA THR A 138 13.49 2.97 -12.37
C THR A 138 14.53 3.95 -11.84
N PHE A 139 15.67 3.47 -11.31
CA PHE A 139 16.72 4.35 -10.80
C PHE A 139 17.46 5.05 -11.95
N GLY A 140 17.54 4.42 -13.12
CA GLY A 140 18.01 5.06 -14.34
C GLY A 140 17.15 6.28 -14.67
N PHE A 141 15.82 6.12 -14.71
CA PHE A 141 14.89 7.23 -14.95
C PHE A 141 15.07 8.38 -13.94
N TRP A 142 15.16 8.06 -12.65
CA TRP A 142 15.44 9.05 -11.61
C TRP A 142 16.80 9.75 -11.77
N ARG A 143 17.75 9.12 -12.48
CA ARG A 143 19.07 9.68 -12.83
C ARG A 143 19.12 10.21 -14.26
N LYS A 144 17.97 10.64 -14.80
CA LYS A 144 17.82 11.29 -16.12
C LYS A 144 18.05 10.38 -17.33
N GLN A 145 17.92 9.06 -17.16
CA GLN A 145 17.71 8.17 -18.31
C GLN A 145 16.25 8.25 -18.80
N PRO A 146 15.95 7.85 -20.06
CA PRO A 146 14.59 7.83 -20.56
C PRO A 146 13.66 6.95 -19.70
N LEU A 147 12.40 7.37 -19.57
CA LEU A 147 11.36 6.59 -18.93
C LEU A 147 11.10 5.30 -19.75
N ASN A 148 11.08 4.16 -19.07
CA ASN A 148 10.52 2.94 -19.63
C ASN A 148 9.06 2.80 -19.17
N THR A 149 8.11 2.91 -20.11
CA THR A 149 6.67 2.86 -19.80
C THR A 149 6.18 1.49 -19.35
N GLU A 150 6.93 0.42 -19.59
CA GLU A 150 6.62 -0.94 -19.13
C GLU A 150 7.40 -1.36 -17.86
N SER A 151 8.41 -0.60 -17.45
CA SER A 151 9.28 -0.94 -16.30
C SER A 151 9.64 0.30 -15.50
N ASN A 152 8.88 0.56 -14.45
CA ASN A 152 8.94 1.80 -13.67
C ASN A 152 8.37 1.60 -12.26
N VAL A 153 8.11 2.70 -11.54
CA VAL A 153 7.55 2.67 -10.18
C VAL A 153 6.20 1.93 -10.12
N GLN A 154 5.42 1.93 -11.20
CA GLN A 154 4.10 1.30 -11.24
C GLN A 154 4.18 -0.18 -11.67
N PHE A 155 5.00 -0.49 -12.67
CA PHE A 155 4.98 -1.79 -13.36
C PHE A 155 6.26 -2.61 -13.17
N GLY A 156 6.08 -3.93 -13.02
CA GLY A 156 7.12 -4.93 -12.77
C GLY A 156 6.95 -5.67 -11.45
N GLU A 157 7.91 -6.55 -11.14
CA GLU A 157 7.85 -7.46 -9.99
C GLU A 157 7.58 -6.73 -8.67
N GLY A 158 6.52 -7.14 -7.96
CA GLY A 158 6.03 -6.54 -6.72
C GLY A 158 5.10 -5.32 -6.92
N GLY A 159 4.84 -4.92 -8.17
CA GLY A 159 3.92 -3.83 -8.54
C GLY A 159 4.30 -2.49 -7.88
N ALA A 160 3.32 -1.64 -7.64
CA ALA A 160 3.52 -0.33 -6.99
C ALA A 160 4.06 -0.41 -5.54
N GLY A 161 4.01 -1.60 -4.91
CA GLY A 161 4.48 -1.79 -3.54
C GLY A 161 6.01 -1.74 -3.40
N THR A 162 6.76 -2.11 -4.44
CA THR A 162 8.22 -2.34 -4.36
C THR A 162 9.02 -1.10 -3.95
N PHE A 163 8.83 0.02 -4.64
CA PHE A 163 9.55 1.28 -4.37
C PHE A 163 8.76 2.16 -3.40
N SER A 164 8.47 1.60 -2.22
CA SER A 164 7.72 2.28 -1.16
C SER A 164 8.37 2.08 0.22
N ASP A 165 7.87 2.80 1.22
CA ASP A 165 8.16 2.55 2.64
C ASP A 165 7.65 1.15 3.10
N GLY A 166 6.74 0.52 2.35
CA GLY A 166 6.26 -0.82 2.66
C GLY A 166 5.36 -0.86 3.89
N LYS A 167 4.52 0.17 4.10
CA LYS A 167 3.61 0.26 5.25
C LYS A 167 2.53 -0.82 5.18
N LEU A 168 2.37 -1.56 6.26
CA LEU A 168 1.42 -2.68 6.36
C LEU A 168 0.31 -2.38 7.37
N TYR A 169 -0.43 -1.31 7.14
CA TYR A 169 -1.59 -0.93 7.96
C TYR A 169 -2.88 -0.97 7.14
N THR A 170 -3.93 -1.51 7.74
CA THR A 170 -5.28 -1.55 7.17
C THR A 170 -6.34 -1.33 8.24
N GLN A 171 -7.49 -0.78 7.84
CA GLN A 171 -8.66 -0.61 8.70
C GLN A 171 -9.75 -1.66 8.42
N ILE A 172 -9.48 -2.60 7.50
CA ILE A 172 -10.41 -3.67 7.13
C ILE A 172 -10.59 -4.61 8.32
N LYS A 173 -11.84 -5.00 8.59
CA LYS A 173 -12.15 -6.08 9.52
C LYS A 173 -11.76 -7.41 8.90
N ASP A 174 -10.99 -8.21 9.64
CA ASP A 174 -10.40 -9.44 9.15
C ASP A 174 -10.64 -10.60 10.14
N PRO A 175 -11.87 -11.14 10.20
CA PRO A 175 -12.20 -12.22 11.13
C PRO A 175 -11.50 -13.54 10.78
N ASN A 176 -11.07 -13.72 9.53
CA ASN A 176 -10.40 -14.92 9.03
C ASN A 176 -8.86 -14.82 9.09
N PHE A 177 -8.33 -13.73 9.66
CA PHE A 177 -6.89 -13.50 9.84
C PHE A 177 -6.05 -13.54 8.53
N TYR A 178 -6.64 -13.15 7.40
CA TYR A 178 -5.94 -13.02 6.12
C TYR A 178 -4.72 -12.10 6.20
N GLY A 179 -4.81 -11.00 6.95
CA GLY A 179 -3.70 -10.09 7.18
C GLY A 179 -2.54 -10.78 7.90
N ARG A 180 -2.82 -11.69 8.82
CA ARG A 180 -1.78 -12.49 9.49
C ARG A 180 -1.13 -13.47 8.52
N LYS A 181 -1.90 -14.11 7.64
CA LYS A 181 -1.36 -14.95 6.54
C LYS A 181 -0.41 -14.14 5.65
N VAL A 182 -0.81 -12.93 5.23
CA VAL A 182 0.04 -12.04 4.44
C VAL A 182 1.36 -11.72 5.15
N ILE A 183 1.28 -11.32 6.41
CA ILE A 183 2.47 -10.91 7.19
C ILE A 183 3.40 -12.11 7.42
N LYS A 184 2.86 -13.29 7.74
CA LYS A 184 3.68 -14.51 7.93
C LYS A 184 4.44 -14.89 6.67
N GLU A 185 3.79 -14.87 5.51
CA GLU A 185 4.45 -15.18 4.22
C GLU A 185 5.55 -14.16 3.90
N PHE A 186 5.38 -12.89 4.26
CA PHE A 186 6.44 -11.90 4.16
C PHE A 186 7.64 -12.21 5.07
N VAL A 187 7.39 -12.60 6.33
CA VAL A 187 8.46 -12.98 7.28
C VAL A 187 9.17 -14.26 6.83
N GLU A 188 8.44 -15.27 6.37
CA GLU A 188 9.00 -16.50 5.78
C GLU A 188 9.87 -16.18 4.55
N ALA A 189 9.49 -15.17 3.77
CA ALA A 189 10.29 -14.63 2.68
C ALA A 189 11.41 -13.66 3.12
N GLY A 190 11.67 -13.50 4.42
CA GLY A 190 12.80 -12.73 4.97
C GLY A 190 12.51 -11.27 5.29
N ALA A 191 11.24 -10.86 5.41
CA ALA A 191 10.90 -9.60 6.04
C ALA A 191 11.24 -9.60 7.55
N PRO A 192 11.41 -8.43 8.19
CA PRO A 192 11.79 -8.35 9.60
C PRO A 192 10.72 -8.94 10.51
N GLN A 193 11.08 -9.80 11.47
CA GLN A 193 10.11 -10.47 12.34
C GLN A 193 9.19 -9.51 13.10
N GLU A 194 9.66 -8.30 13.38
CA GLU A 194 8.88 -7.27 14.06
C GLU A 194 7.59 -6.85 13.34
N ILE A 195 7.47 -7.10 12.03
CA ILE A 195 6.24 -6.76 11.30
C ILE A 195 5.03 -7.56 11.77
N GLU A 196 5.25 -8.69 12.46
CA GLU A 196 4.17 -9.51 13.04
C GLU A 196 3.47 -8.84 14.22
N TYR A 197 4.19 -7.97 14.95
CA TYR A 197 3.68 -7.45 16.21
C TYR A 197 3.71 -5.92 16.31
N VAL A 198 4.56 -5.21 15.58
CA VAL A 198 4.58 -3.74 15.64
C VAL A 198 3.28 -3.19 15.07
N SER A 199 2.64 -2.28 15.81
CA SER A 199 1.30 -1.74 15.48
C SER A 199 1.22 -0.92 14.19
N LYS A 200 2.36 -0.39 13.71
CA LYS A 200 2.49 0.34 12.44
C LYS A 200 3.70 -0.20 11.66
N PRO A 201 3.62 -1.44 11.19
CA PRO A 201 4.78 -2.12 10.63
C PRO A 201 5.12 -1.56 9.25
N HIS A 202 6.40 -1.58 8.93
CA HIS A 202 6.93 -1.22 7.62
C HIS A 202 8.11 -2.12 7.25
N ILE A 203 8.35 -2.31 5.95
CA ILE A 203 9.42 -3.20 5.45
C ILE A 203 10.58 -2.39 4.87
N GLY A 204 10.29 -1.30 4.16
CA GLY A 204 11.27 -0.52 3.40
C GLY A 204 11.70 -1.16 2.08
N THR A 205 12.05 -0.31 1.10
CA THR A 205 12.25 -0.70 -0.30
C THR A 205 13.25 -1.84 -0.53
N PHE A 206 14.47 -1.77 0.01
CA PHE A 206 15.47 -2.82 -0.26
C PHE A 206 15.10 -4.20 0.32
N LYS A 207 14.41 -4.23 1.47
CA LYS A 207 13.92 -5.50 2.03
C LYS A 207 12.78 -6.07 1.20
N LEU A 208 11.89 -5.22 0.65
CA LEU A 208 10.85 -5.64 -0.29
C LEU A 208 11.43 -6.31 -1.55
N VAL A 209 12.53 -5.79 -2.09
CA VAL A 209 13.22 -6.37 -3.26
C VAL A 209 13.69 -7.80 -2.98
N GLY A 210 14.39 -8.04 -1.88
CA GLY A 210 14.86 -9.40 -1.55
C GLY A 210 13.71 -10.36 -1.21
N MET A 211 12.67 -9.84 -0.56
CA MET A 211 11.48 -10.61 -0.18
C MET A 211 10.70 -11.10 -1.41
N ILE A 212 10.45 -10.21 -2.40
CA ILE A 212 9.65 -10.59 -3.58
C ILE A 212 10.36 -11.66 -4.44
N GLU A 213 11.69 -11.61 -4.54
CA GLU A 213 12.47 -12.64 -5.25
C GLU A 213 12.27 -14.04 -4.63
N LYS A 214 12.24 -14.11 -3.30
CA LYS A 214 12.01 -15.36 -2.56
C LYS A 214 10.58 -15.86 -2.71
N MET A 215 9.59 -14.97 -2.67
CA MET A 215 8.20 -15.37 -2.88
C MET A 215 7.95 -15.84 -4.32
N ARG A 216 8.54 -15.17 -5.33
CA ARG A 216 8.57 -15.68 -6.71
C ARG A 216 9.13 -17.09 -6.77
N ALA A 217 10.31 -17.31 -6.17
CA ALA A 217 10.94 -18.62 -6.17
C ALA A 217 10.04 -19.69 -5.52
N LYS A 218 9.35 -19.34 -4.42
CA LYS A 218 8.41 -20.24 -3.75
C LYS A 218 7.21 -20.61 -4.62
N ILE A 219 6.64 -19.64 -5.33
CA ILE A 219 5.53 -19.91 -6.27
C ILE A 219 5.98 -20.88 -7.37
N ILE A 220 7.19 -20.68 -7.92
CA ILE A 220 7.77 -21.55 -8.95
C ILE A 220 8.03 -22.97 -8.40
N GLU A 221 8.59 -23.08 -7.19
CA GLU A 221 8.81 -24.35 -6.50
C GLU A 221 7.49 -25.14 -6.29
N LEU A 222 6.40 -24.42 -6.02
CA LEU A 222 5.05 -24.98 -5.88
C LEU A 222 4.37 -25.29 -7.23
N GLY A 223 5.08 -25.14 -8.36
CA GLY A 223 4.59 -25.45 -9.70
C GLY A 223 3.84 -24.31 -10.41
N GLY A 224 3.84 -23.10 -9.83
CA GLY A 224 3.41 -21.90 -10.53
C GLY A 224 4.40 -21.47 -11.61
N GLU A 225 3.93 -20.65 -12.55
CA GLU A 225 4.73 -20.08 -13.62
C GLU A 225 4.61 -18.56 -13.59
N ILE A 226 5.71 -17.84 -13.81
CA ILE A 226 5.73 -16.37 -13.78
C ILE A 226 6.45 -15.87 -15.03
N ARG A 227 5.71 -15.17 -15.89
CA ARG A 227 6.22 -14.57 -17.12
C ARG A 227 6.31 -13.06 -16.95
N PHE A 228 7.53 -12.55 -16.79
CA PHE A 228 7.81 -11.11 -16.83
C PHE A 228 7.83 -10.58 -18.26
N SER A 229 7.77 -9.27 -18.42
CA SER A 229 7.75 -8.60 -19.71
C SER A 229 6.65 -9.14 -20.64
N THR A 230 5.52 -9.55 -20.06
CA THR A 230 4.42 -10.22 -20.76
C THR A 230 3.12 -9.52 -20.41
N ARG A 231 2.76 -8.51 -21.22
CA ARG A 231 1.50 -7.78 -21.09
C ARG A 231 0.37 -8.54 -21.77
N VAL A 232 -0.81 -8.56 -21.15
CA VAL A 232 -2.07 -8.97 -21.79
C VAL A 232 -2.61 -7.77 -22.56
N ASP A 233 -2.81 -7.94 -23.86
CA ASP A 233 -3.32 -6.87 -24.72
C ASP A 233 -4.82 -6.97 -24.93
N LYS A 234 -5.41 -8.18 -24.90
CA LYS A 234 -6.84 -8.38 -25.16
C LYS A 234 -7.38 -9.66 -24.51
N PHE A 235 -8.65 -9.63 -24.10
CA PHE A 235 -9.37 -10.80 -23.60
C PHE A 235 -10.13 -11.49 -24.75
N ASP A 236 -10.07 -12.81 -24.81
CA ASP A 236 -10.96 -13.58 -25.70
C ASP A 236 -12.29 -13.83 -24.99
N LEU A 237 -13.35 -13.19 -25.48
CA LEU A 237 -14.69 -13.21 -24.89
C LEU A 237 -15.68 -13.81 -25.89
N VAL A 238 -16.34 -14.90 -25.49
CA VAL A 238 -17.43 -15.53 -26.24
C VAL A 238 -18.67 -15.51 -25.36
N ASP A 239 -19.76 -14.89 -25.84
CA ASP A 239 -20.99 -14.67 -25.07
C ASP A 239 -20.74 -14.01 -23.69
N ASN A 240 -19.81 -13.05 -23.67
CA ASN A 240 -19.26 -12.37 -22.48
C ASN A 240 -18.49 -13.26 -21.49
N GLN A 241 -18.27 -14.54 -21.78
CA GLN A 241 -17.43 -15.40 -20.95
C GLN A 241 -15.97 -15.41 -21.43
N VAL A 242 -15.04 -15.32 -20.48
CA VAL A 242 -13.60 -15.42 -20.77
C VAL A 242 -13.27 -16.83 -21.29
N GLN A 243 -12.56 -16.91 -22.42
CA GLN A 243 -12.01 -18.16 -22.97
C GLN A 243 -10.48 -18.19 -22.97
N GLY A 244 -9.84 -17.03 -22.97
CA GLY A 244 -8.39 -16.90 -22.97
C GLY A 244 -7.93 -15.45 -23.13
N LEU A 245 -6.64 -15.29 -23.41
CA LEU A 245 -5.94 -14.02 -23.44
C LEU A 245 -5.01 -13.95 -24.65
N HIS A 246 -5.00 -12.78 -25.31
CA HIS A 246 -4.00 -12.43 -26.31
C HIS A 246 -2.89 -11.60 -25.66
N LEU A 247 -1.66 -12.10 -25.80
CA LEU A 247 -0.49 -11.49 -25.19
C LEU A 247 0.22 -10.56 -26.18
N SER A 248 0.89 -9.54 -25.64
CA SER A 248 1.77 -8.62 -26.39
C SER A 248 2.91 -9.32 -27.16
N THR A 249 3.21 -10.57 -26.82
CA THR A 249 4.17 -11.43 -27.55
C THR A 249 3.58 -12.05 -28.82
N GLY A 250 2.26 -11.91 -29.05
CA GLY A 250 1.51 -12.59 -30.10
C GLY A 250 0.99 -13.98 -29.71
N GLU A 251 1.33 -14.48 -28.53
CA GLU A 251 0.85 -15.77 -28.00
C GLU A 251 -0.62 -15.68 -27.58
N TYR A 252 -1.37 -16.77 -27.77
CA TYR A 252 -2.69 -16.98 -27.19
C TYR A 252 -2.61 -17.94 -26.00
N LEU A 253 -3.16 -17.53 -24.86
CA LEU A 253 -3.20 -18.33 -23.64
C LEU A 253 -4.64 -18.66 -23.27
N LYS A 254 -5.02 -19.94 -23.36
CA LYS A 254 -6.36 -20.41 -22.99
C LYS A 254 -6.53 -20.46 -21.46
N SER A 255 -7.57 -19.82 -20.95
CA SER A 255 -8.05 -19.94 -19.57
C SER A 255 -9.40 -19.25 -19.42
N LYS A 256 -10.32 -19.87 -18.70
CA LYS A 256 -11.61 -19.37 -18.25
C LYS A 256 -11.55 -18.79 -16.84
N HIS A 257 -10.43 -18.90 -16.14
CA HIS A 257 -10.26 -18.40 -14.77
C HIS A 257 -9.13 -17.38 -14.71
N VAL A 258 -9.47 -16.11 -14.88
CA VAL A 258 -8.52 -15.02 -15.01
C VAL A 258 -8.68 -14.01 -13.88
N ILE A 259 -7.68 -13.91 -13.01
CA ILE A 259 -7.58 -12.88 -11.97
C ILE A 259 -6.95 -11.63 -12.58
N LEU A 260 -7.67 -10.50 -12.52
CA LEU A 260 -7.20 -9.21 -13.00
C LEU A 260 -6.71 -8.34 -11.82
N ALA A 261 -5.40 -8.38 -11.56
CA ALA A 261 -4.74 -7.70 -10.44
C ALA A 261 -3.71 -6.64 -10.92
N VAL A 262 -4.09 -5.86 -11.94
CA VAL A 262 -3.20 -4.99 -12.73
C VAL A 262 -2.78 -3.67 -12.05
N GLY A 263 -3.31 -3.37 -10.87
CA GLY A 263 -3.13 -2.08 -10.21
C GLY A 263 -3.85 -0.93 -10.93
N HIS A 264 -3.88 0.25 -10.33
CA HIS A 264 -4.69 1.38 -10.84
C HIS A 264 -3.98 2.24 -11.91
N SER A 265 -2.77 1.84 -12.32
CA SER A 265 -1.99 2.54 -13.36
C SER A 265 -2.12 1.90 -14.74
N ALA A 266 -2.76 0.73 -14.87
CA ALA A 266 -2.95 -0.01 -16.12
C ALA A 266 -4.06 0.59 -17.01
N ARG A 267 -3.89 1.87 -17.38
CA ARG A 267 -4.88 2.69 -18.08
C ARG A 267 -5.22 2.18 -19.47
N ASP A 268 -4.24 1.59 -20.15
CA ASP A 268 -4.40 0.89 -21.42
C ASP A 268 -5.30 -0.35 -21.26
N THR A 269 -5.03 -1.19 -20.25
CA THR A 269 -5.88 -2.34 -19.93
C THR A 269 -7.31 -1.92 -19.57
N PHE A 270 -7.48 -0.80 -18.86
CA PHE A 270 -8.82 -0.28 -18.55
C PHE A 270 -9.58 0.19 -19.79
N ALA A 271 -8.89 0.80 -20.76
CA ALA A 271 -9.48 1.20 -22.03
C ALA A 271 -9.93 -0.02 -22.83
N GLU A 272 -9.07 -1.05 -22.94
CA GLU A 272 -9.41 -2.30 -23.63
C GLU A 272 -10.61 -2.98 -22.99
N LEU A 273 -10.63 -3.16 -21.66
CA LEU A 273 -11.74 -3.79 -20.95
C LEU A 273 -13.07 -3.05 -21.19
N HIS A 274 -13.04 -1.72 -21.18
CA HIS A 274 -14.22 -0.91 -21.47
C HIS A 274 -14.68 -1.08 -22.92
N GLU A 275 -13.75 -1.08 -23.89
CA GLU A 275 -14.05 -1.29 -25.31
C GLU A 275 -14.64 -2.69 -25.57
N GLN A 276 -14.18 -3.70 -24.83
CA GLN A 276 -14.71 -5.06 -24.88
C GLN A 276 -16.03 -5.25 -24.10
N GLY A 277 -16.60 -4.18 -23.53
CA GLY A 277 -17.90 -4.20 -22.87
C GLY A 277 -17.90 -4.74 -21.44
N VAL A 278 -16.75 -4.88 -20.79
CA VAL A 278 -16.68 -5.23 -19.36
C VAL A 278 -17.24 -4.08 -18.54
N TYR A 279 -18.10 -4.38 -17.56
CA TYR A 279 -18.73 -3.35 -16.75
C TYR A 279 -17.71 -2.61 -15.87
N ILE A 280 -17.66 -1.30 -16.02
CA ILE A 280 -16.81 -0.38 -15.26
C ILE A 280 -17.66 0.81 -14.81
N GLU A 281 -17.53 1.18 -13.54
CA GLU A 281 -18.14 2.39 -12.99
C GLU A 281 -17.08 3.38 -12.48
N PRO A 282 -17.29 4.70 -12.60
CA PRO A 282 -16.33 5.68 -12.12
C PRO A 282 -16.28 5.64 -10.58
N LYS A 283 -15.11 5.93 -10.00
CA LYS A 283 -14.89 5.85 -8.56
C LYS A 283 -14.19 7.09 -8.02
N PRO A 284 -14.66 7.68 -6.89
CA PRO A 284 -13.96 8.75 -6.22
C PRO A 284 -12.52 8.40 -5.84
N PHE A 285 -11.63 9.38 -5.97
CA PHE A 285 -10.23 9.30 -5.60
C PHE A 285 -9.75 10.64 -5.03
N SER A 286 -8.45 10.84 -4.87
CA SER A 286 -7.90 12.09 -4.32
C SER A 286 -6.67 12.55 -5.08
N VAL A 287 -6.48 13.88 -5.09
CA VAL A 287 -5.35 14.52 -5.77
C VAL A 287 -4.76 15.62 -4.90
N GLY A 288 -3.48 15.91 -5.08
CA GLY A 288 -2.83 16.99 -4.36
C GLY A 288 -1.33 17.02 -4.57
N PHE A 289 -0.58 17.39 -3.54
CA PHE A 289 0.87 17.62 -3.63
C PHE A 289 1.62 16.81 -2.59
N ARG A 290 2.88 16.46 -2.88
CA ARG A 290 3.79 15.97 -1.84
C ARG A 290 4.33 17.14 -1.05
N ILE A 291 4.24 17.08 0.28
CA ILE A 291 4.81 18.07 1.19
C ILE A 291 6.06 17.50 1.85
N GLU A 292 7.09 18.31 2.03
CA GLU A 292 8.33 17.95 2.73
C GLU A 292 8.65 18.93 3.86
N HIS A 293 9.06 18.38 5.01
CA HIS A 293 9.61 19.08 6.17
C HIS A 293 10.85 18.34 6.64
N GLU A 294 11.76 18.98 7.38
CA GLU A 294 12.83 18.23 8.04
C GLU A 294 12.25 17.18 9.00
N GLN A 295 12.71 15.92 8.91
CA GLN A 295 12.23 14.84 9.78
C GLN A 295 12.41 15.18 11.26
N SER A 296 13.51 15.85 11.60
CA SER A 296 13.81 16.28 12.98
C SER A 296 12.75 17.24 13.55
N ALA A 297 12.10 18.06 12.72
CA ALA A 297 11.01 18.94 13.15
C ALA A 297 9.78 18.13 13.54
N ILE A 298 9.45 17.09 12.76
CA ILE A 298 8.37 16.16 13.06
C ILE A 298 8.69 15.35 14.31
N ASP A 299 9.90 14.80 14.43
CA ASP A 299 10.34 14.03 15.59
C ASP A 299 10.24 14.85 16.88
N ARG A 300 10.78 16.08 16.87
CA ARG A 300 10.70 17.01 18.01
C ARG A 300 9.25 17.30 18.38
N CYS A 301 8.37 17.53 17.40
CA CYS A 301 6.97 17.83 17.66
C CYS A 301 6.22 16.63 18.25
N ARG A 302 6.51 15.41 17.80
CA ARG A 302 5.78 14.20 18.19
C ARG A 302 6.31 13.56 19.47
N PHE A 303 7.63 13.53 19.65
CA PHE A 303 8.29 12.79 20.72
C PHE A 303 9.05 13.69 21.71
N GLY A 304 9.26 14.97 21.41
CA GLY A 304 9.99 15.87 22.31
C GLY A 304 11.43 15.40 22.53
N ASP A 305 11.82 15.26 23.80
CA ASP A 305 13.16 14.81 24.18
C ASP A 305 13.37 13.30 23.94
N ASN A 306 12.29 12.54 23.72
CA ASN A 306 12.35 11.13 23.33
C ASN A 306 12.60 10.90 21.82
N ALA A 307 12.77 11.98 21.04
CA ALA A 307 13.12 11.88 19.63
C ALA A 307 14.44 11.13 19.44
N GLY A 308 14.49 10.19 18.49
CA GLY A 308 15.65 9.32 18.25
C GLY A 308 15.66 8.04 19.09
N HIS A 309 14.67 7.82 19.96
CA HIS A 309 14.56 6.57 20.70
C HIS A 309 14.36 5.37 19.76
N PRO A 310 15.17 4.30 19.83
CA PRO A 310 15.14 3.18 18.87
C PRO A 310 13.78 2.47 18.75
N LEU A 311 13.03 2.36 19.85
CA LEU A 311 11.70 1.73 19.83
C LEU A 311 10.59 2.60 19.22
N LEU A 312 10.78 3.92 19.18
CA LEU A 312 9.83 4.85 18.56
C LEU A 312 10.12 5.00 17.07
N GLY A 313 11.40 5.00 16.70
CA GLY A 313 11.87 5.25 15.35
C GLY A 313 11.56 6.69 14.88
N ALA A 314 11.58 6.90 13.57
CA ALA A 314 11.22 8.17 12.96
C ALA A 314 9.71 8.44 13.10
N ALA A 315 9.36 9.64 13.55
CA ALA A 315 7.99 10.01 13.86
C ALA A 315 7.10 10.08 12.63
N ASP A 316 5.84 9.69 12.86
CA ASP A 316 4.77 9.71 11.87
C ASP A 316 3.67 10.72 12.21
N TYR A 317 2.85 11.03 11.21
CA TYR A 317 1.63 11.80 11.37
C TYR A 317 0.49 11.30 10.47
N LYS A 318 -0.73 11.61 10.91
CA LYS A 318 -1.97 11.47 10.14
C LYS A 318 -2.85 12.67 10.43
N LEU A 319 -3.19 13.43 9.39
CA LEU A 319 -3.87 14.70 9.46
C LEU A 319 -5.11 14.68 8.57
N VAL A 320 -6.19 15.31 9.04
CA VAL A 320 -7.45 15.51 8.32
C VAL A 320 -7.98 16.88 8.69
N HIS A 321 -8.50 17.61 7.72
CA HIS A 321 -9.19 18.89 7.89
C HIS A 321 -10.39 18.95 6.93
N HIS A 322 -11.53 19.43 7.43
CA HIS A 322 -12.73 19.65 6.62
C HIS A 322 -12.82 21.14 6.32
N CYS A 323 -12.71 21.48 5.04
CA CYS A 323 -12.63 22.85 4.56
C CYS A 323 -14.00 23.51 4.44
N LYS A 324 -14.01 24.84 4.39
CA LYS A 324 -15.24 25.63 4.21
C LYS A 324 -15.87 25.42 2.84
N ASN A 325 -15.08 25.09 1.82
CA ASN A 325 -15.56 24.78 0.47
C ASN A 325 -16.15 23.36 0.33
N GLY A 326 -16.43 22.67 1.45
CA GLY A 326 -17.05 21.35 1.48
C GLY A 326 -16.08 20.19 1.23
N ARG A 327 -14.82 20.46 0.88
CA ARG A 327 -13.80 19.44 0.62
C ARG A 327 -13.13 18.97 1.90
N SER A 328 -12.63 17.73 1.88
CA SER A 328 -11.80 17.18 2.95
C SER A 328 -10.37 17.02 2.47
N VAL A 329 -9.44 17.62 3.21
CA VAL A 329 -8.00 17.51 2.96
C VAL A 329 -7.38 16.60 4.00
N TYR A 330 -6.52 15.69 3.57
CA TYR A 330 -5.85 14.77 4.48
C TYR A 330 -4.45 14.39 4.02
N SER A 331 -3.61 13.99 4.98
CA SER A 331 -2.30 13.41 4.69
C SER A 331 -2.44 11.95 4.29
N PHE A 332 -1.83 11.57 3.18
CA PHE A 332 -1.82 10.23 2.61
C PHE A 332 -0.38 9.75 2.39
N CYS A 333 -0.16 8.44 2.54
CA CYS A 333 1.13 7.79 2.33
C CYS A 333 2.31 8.56 2.95
N MET A 334 2.18 8.96 4.22
CA MET A 334 3.24 9.68 4.95
C MET A 334 4.44 8.75 5.16
N CYS A 335 5.62 9.19 4.74
CA CYS A 335 6.89 8.47 4.70
C CYS A 335 7.90 9.19 5.61
N PRO A 336 8.16 8.68 6.83
CA PRO A 336 9.19 9.24 7.70
C PRO A 336 10.58 9.05 7.09
N GLY A 337 11.43 10.07 7.23
CA GLY A 337 12.82 10.08 6.78
C GLY A 337 12.98 9.42 5.42
N GLY A 338 12.20 9.90 4.46
CA GLY A 338 12.03 9.30 3.15
C GLY A 338 12.24 10.29 2.00
N THR A 339 11.88 9.85 0.81
CA THR A 339 11.99 10.63 -0.43
C THR A 339 10.64 10.74 -1.13
N VAL A 340 10.43 11.86 -1.80
CA VAL A 340 9.41 12.01 -2.84
C VAL A 340 9.98 11.38 -4.11
N VAL A 341 9.19 10.60 -4.84
CA VAL A 341 9.67 9.83 -6.01
C VAL A 341 8.89 10.18 -7.28
N ALA A 342 9.59 10.15 -8.42
CA ALA A 342 8.98 10.23 -9.75
C ALA A 342 8.30 8.91 -10.08
N ALA A 343 6.97 8.92 -10.06
CA ALA A 343 6.15 7.72 -10.11
C ALA A 343 5.36 7.57 -11.43
N THR A 344 5.72 8.34 -12.46
CA THR A 344 5.04 8.26 -13.76
C THR A 344 5.28 6.92 -14.44
N SER A 345 4.30 6.49 -15.23
CA SER A 345 4.36 5.31 -16.11
C SER A 345 3.98 5.65 -17.55
N GLU A 346 3.81 6.93 -17.87
CA GLU A 346 3.39 7.41 -19.18
C GLU A 346 4.32 8.55 -19.63
N GLU A 347 4.61 8.60 -20.92
CA GLU A 347 5.40 9.69 -21.50
C GLU A 347 4.68 11.03 -21.37
N GLY A 348 5.46 12.11 -21.25
CA GLY A 348 4.95 13.48 -21.19
C GLY A 348 4.11 13.78 -19.95
N ARG A 349 4.32 13.03 -18.86
CA ARG A 349 3.52 13.11 -17.63
C ARG A 349 4.39 13.03 -16.38
N VAL A 350 4.07 13.86 -15.39
CA VAL A 350 4.70 13.86 -14.06
C VAL A 350 3.71 13.39 -13.02
N VAL A 351 4.16 12.46 -12.17
CA VAL A 351 3.40 11.92 -11.03
C VAL A 351 4.34 11.83 -9.84
N THR A 352 3.87 12.24 -8.67
CA THR A 352 4.59 12.04 -7.42
C THR A 352 4.05 10.85 -6.62
N ASN A 353 4.94 10.26 -5.82
CA ASN A 353 4.61 9.38 -4.70
C ASN A 353 5.70 9.53 -3.62
N GLY A 354 5.71 8.67 -2.60
CA GLY A 354 6.68 8.70 -1.52
C GLY A 354 7.22 7.32 -1.17
N MET A 355 8.46 7.30 -0.75
CA MET A 355 9.21 6.10 -0.41
C MET A 355 10.04 6.35 0.86
N SER A 356 10.29 5.30 1.64
CA SER A 356 11.34 5.32 2.67
C SER A 356 12.12 4.02 2.65
N GLN A 357 13.39 4.10 3.02
CA GLN A 357 14.15 2.91 3.39
C GLN A 357 13.70 2.39 4.75
N TYR A 358 14.07 1.14 5.07
CA TYR A 358 13.78 0.56 6.38
C TYR A 358 14.38 1.39 7.54
N SER A 359 15.52 2.05 7.31
CA SER A 359 16.11 2.94 8.33
C SER A 359 15.30 4.20 8.58
N ARG A 360 14.53 4.70 7.59
CA ARG A 360 13.82 6.00 7.66
C ARG A 360 14.74 7.15 8.11
N HIS A 361 15.93 7.22 7.54
CA HIS A 361 17.00 8.16 7.93
C HIS A 361 17.29 9.25 6.88
N GLU A 362 16.47 9.39 5.84
CA GLU A 362 16.61 10.55 4.95
C GLU A 362 16.23 11.84 5.69
N ARG A 363 16.70 12.98 5.17
CA ARG A 363 16.57 14.27 5.84
C ARG A 363 15.12 14.71 6.07
N ASN A 364 14.21 14.36 5.16
CA ASN A 364 12.86 14.90 5.13
C ASN A 364 11.81 13.86 5.53
N ALA A 365 10.81 14.32 6.29
CA ALA A 365 9.51 13.66 6.33
C ALA A 365 8.72 14.10 5.09
N ASN A 366 8.01 13.19 4.44
CA ASN A 366 7.08 13.58 3.37
C ASN A 366 5.72 12.91 3.47
N SER A 367 4.68 13.56 2.94
CA SER A 367 3.37 12.94 2.72
C SER A 367 2.66 13.59 1.54
N ALA A 368 1.71 12.90 0.94
CA ALA A 368 0.79 13.55 0.01
C ALA A 368 -0.28 14.29 0.81
N ILE A 369 -0.48 15.58 0.57
CA ILE A 369 -1.60 16.35 1.10
C ILE A 369 -2.63 16.45 -0.02
N VAL A 370 -3.70 15.67 0.13
CA VAL A 370 -4.64 15.40 -0.95
C VAL A 370 -6.07 15.78 -0.59
N VAL A 371 -6.84 16.06 -1.62
CA VAL A 371 -8.24 16.48 -1.56
C VAL A 371 -9.10 15.44 -2.27
N GLY A 372 -10.20 15.04 -1.64
CA GLY A 372 -11.18 14.14 -2.24
C GLY A 372 -11.88 14.76 -3.45
N ILE A 373 -12.00 13.98 -4.53
CA ILE A 373 -12.71 14.33 -5.76
C ILE A 373 -13.68 13.23 -6.18
N SER A 374 -14.84 13.61 -6.69
CA SER A 374 -15.95 12.71 -7.01
C SER A 374 -16.35 12.77 -8.49
N PRO A 375 -16.79 11.65 -9.09
CA PRO A 375 -17.22 11.63 -10.48
C PRO A 375 -18.37 12.60 -10.78
N GLU A 376 -19.32 12.73 -9.87
CA GLU A 376 -20.56 13.48 -10.08
C GLU A 376 -20.33 14.99 -10.12
N GLU A 377 -19.31 15.47 -9.40
CA GLU A 377 -19.00 16.90 -9.30
C GLU A 377 -17.82 17.31 -10.19
N ASP A 378 -16.75 16.51 -10.23
CA ASP A 378 -15.45 16.96 -10.72
C ASP A 378 -15.08 16.41 -12.11
N TYR A 379 -15.66 15.29 -12.52
CA TYR A 379 -15.39 14.63 -13.82
C TYR A 379 -16.59 13.78 -14.28
N PRO A 380 -17.75 14.39 -14.54
CA PRO A 380 -18.98 13.67 -14.85
C PRO A 380 -18.92 12.99 -16.22
N GLY A 381 -19.77 11.97 -16.40
CA GLY A 381 -20.01 11.33 -17.70
C GLY A 381 -19.37 9.95 -17.83
N HIS A 382 -18.30 9.86 -18.63
CA HIS A 382 -17.71 8.61 -19.09
C HIS A 382 -17.11 7.77 -17.94
N PRO A 383 -17.24 6.43 -17.89
CA PRO A 383 -16.67 5.61 -16.82
C PRO A 383 -15.16 5.79 -16.61
N LEU A 384 -14.43 6.14 -17.66
CA LEU A 384 -12.99 6.40 -17.63
C LEU A 384 -12.62 7.89 -17.43
N ALA A 385 -13.58 8.80 -17.21
CA ALA A 385 -13.34 10.24 -17.09
C ALA A 385 -12.35 10.60 -15.96
N GLY A 386 -12.31 9.82 -14.88
CA GLY A 386 -11.33 10.00 -13.81
C GLY A 386 -9.89 9.77 -14.30
N ILE A 387 -9.67 8.83 -15.23
CA ILE A 387 -8.36 8.57 -15.85
C ILE A 387 -7.95 9.75 -16.74
N GLU A 388 -8.89 10.31 -17.50
CA GLU A 388 -8.66 11.48 -18.35
C GLU A 388 -8.27 12.70 -17.51
N LEU A 389 -8.97 12.93 -16.40
CA LEU A 389 -8.61 13.97 -15.44
C LEU A 389 -7.20 13.74 -14.89
N GLN A 390 -6.86 12.53 -14.44
CA GLN A 390 -5.50 12.23 -13.99
C GLN A 390 -4.47 12.54 -15.06
N ARG A 391 -4.66 12.06 -16.29
CA ARG A 391 -3.73 12.32 -17.42
C ARG A 391 -3.58 13.81 -17.70
N LYS A 392 -4.67 14.59 -17.60
CA LYS A 392 -4.64 16.06 -17.76
C LYS A 392 -3.78 16.72 -16.69
N LEU A 393 -3.98 16.38 -15.42
CA LEU A 393 -3.20 16.95 -14.31
C LEU A 393 -1.71 16.58 -14.43
N GLU A 394 -1.42 15.33 -14.79
CA GLU A 394 -0.06 14.83 -14.97
C GLU A 394 0.67 15.51 -16.15
N ALA A 395 -0.04 15.80 -17.24
CA ALA A 395 0.51 16.51 -18.40
C ALA A 395 0.74 18.00 -18.08
N LEU A 396 -0.18 18.64 -17.35
CA LEU A 396 0.02 20.00 -16.84
C LEU A 396 1.24 20.09 -15.95
N ALA A 397 1.42 19.12 -15.04
CA ALA A 397 2.61 19.06 -14.19
C ALA A 397 3.89 18.83 -14.99
N PHE A 398 3.88 17.99 -16.04
CA PHE A 398 5.04 17.83 -16.92
C PHE A 398 5.39 19.14 -17.64
N LYS A 399 4.38 19.87 -18.13
CA LYS A 399 4.56 21.17 -18.78
C LYS A 399 5.12 22.23 -17.83
N GLU A 400 4.49 22.44 -16.68
CA GLU A 400 4.97 23.41 -15.67
C GLU A 400 6.29 22.98 -15.03
N GLY A 401 6.62 21.68 -15.09
CA GLY A 401 7.92 21.14 -14.74
C GLY A 401 9.04 21.44 -15.75
N GLY A 402 8.70 21.94 -16.94
CA GLY A 402 9.67 22.28 -17.99
C GLY A 402 9.92 21.14 -19.00
N GLU A 403 8.96 20.22 -19.16
CA GLU A 403 8.95 19.17 -20.19
C GLU A 403 10.18 18.24 -20.17
N ASN A 404 10.78 18.07 -18.99
CA ASN A 404 12.04 17.32 -18.77
C ASN A 404 11.93 16.33 -17.60
N TYR A 405 10.71 15.98 -17.19
CA TYR A 405 10.37 15.15 -16.03
C TYR A 405 10.78 15.72 -14.66
N HIS A 406 11.25 16.96 -14.59
CA HIS A 406 11.26 17.67 -13.32
C HIS A 406 9.82 17.88 -12.83
N ALA A 407 9.62 17.81 -11.51
CA ALA A 407 8.34 18.14 -10.92
C ALA A 407 8.22 19.66 -10.69
N PRO A 408 7.06 20.28 -10.98
CA PRO A 408 6.79 21.63 -10.52
C PRO A 408 6.81 21.64 -8.99
N ALA A 409 7.42 22.65 -8.37
CA ALA A 409 7.54 22.73 -6.92
C ALA A 409 7.41 24.18 -6.44
N GLN A 410 7.00 24.35 -5.18
CA GLN A 410 6.74 25.66 -4.59
C GLN A 410 6.96 25.60 -3.08
N LEU A 411 7.53 26.67 -2.52
CA LEU A 411 7.64 26.80 -1.06
C LEU A 411 6.23 26.95 -0.46
N ILE A 412 6.03 26.37 0.72
CA ILE A 412 4.74 26.42 1.43
C ILE A 412 4.31 27.88 1.65
N GLY A 413 5.24 28.75 2.08
CA GLY A 413 4.93 30.16 2.35
C GLY A 413 4.42 30.90 1.11
N ASP A 414 5.08 30.67 -0.03
CA ASP A 414 4.73 31.28 -1.31
C ASP A 414 3.42 30.72 -1.87
N PHE A 415 3.20 29.40 -1.76
CA PHE A 415 1.95 28.76 -2.12
C PHE A 415 0.77 29.35 -1.34
N LEU A 416 0.90 29.52 -0.02
CA LEU A 416 -0.11 30.13 0.84
C LEU A 416 -0.35 31.61 0.50
N ALA A 417 0.71 32.34 0.11
CA ALA A 417 0.63 33.74 -0.27
C ALA A 417 0.16 33.99 -1.72
N GLY A 418 0.00 32.94 -2.52
CA GLY A 418 -0.34 33.06 -3.94
C GLY A 418 0.78 33.65 -4.80
N LYS A 419 2.04 33.38 -4.46
CA LYS A 419 3.23 33.90 -5.15
C LYS A 419 4.07 32.74 -5.68
N SER A 420 4.79 32.94 -6.76
CA SER A 420 5.77 31.95 -7.24
C SER A 420 7.06 32.03 -6.42
N SER A 421 7.63 30.87 -6.10
CA SER A 421 8.94 30.78 -5.45
C SER A 421 10.06 31.15 -6.41
N LYS A 422 11.08 31.84 -5.89
CA LYS A 422 12.25 32.27 -6.67
C LYS A 422 13.48 31.41 -6.40
N GLU A 423 13.62 30.97 -5.15
CA GLU A 423 14.76 30.21 -4.65
C GLU A 423 14.23 29.11 -3.72
N ILE A 424 15.03 28.07 -3.52
CA ILE A 424 14.72 27.02 -2.53
C ILE A 424 15.15 27.49 -1.14
N GLY A 425 14.42 27.04 -0.10
CA GLY A 425 14.76 27.30 1.29
C GLY A 425 15.62 26.20 1.92
N ASP A 426 15.56 26.09 3.25
CA ASP A 426 16.33 25.10 4.02
C ASP A 426 15.94 23.64 3.70
N VAL A 427 14.66 23.40 3.37
CA VAL A 427 14.17 22.07 3.01
C VAL A 427 14.52 21.79 1.56
N GLN A 428 15.54 20.95 1.38
CA GLN A 428 16.00 20.53 0.06
C GLN A 428 15.03 19.48 -0.51
N PRO A 429 14.55 19.64 -1.76
CA PRO A 429 13.62 18.69 -2.38
C PRO A 429 14.29 17.33 -2.60
N SER A 430 13.58 16.25 -2.27
CA SER A 430 14.10 14.88 -2.48
C SER A 430 13.70 14.27 -3.82
N TYR A 431 12.75 14.88 -4.54
CA TYR A 431 12.29 14.40 -5.85
C TYR A 431 13.43 14.42 -6.88
N THR A 432 13.62 13.27 -7.53
CA THR A 432 14.55 13.08 -8.64
C THR A 432 13.74 12.63 -9.86
N PRO A 433 14.04 13.10 -11.09
CA PRO A 433 15.31 13.69 -11.56
C PRO A 433 15.60 15.15 -11.17
N GLY A 434 14.60 15.89 -10.70
CA GLY A 434 14.77 17.25 -10.21
C GLY A 434 13.43 17.98 -10.09
N ILE A 435 13.48 19.25 -9.67
CA ILE A 435 12.31 20.11 -9.60
C ILE A 435 12.48 21.36 -10.48
N THR A 436 11.36 22.02 -10.76
CA THR A 436 11.28 23.35 -11.37
C THR A 436 10.38 24.20 -10.48
N LEU A 437 10.87 25.35 -9.99
CA LEU A 437 10.04 26.23 -9.18
C LEU A 437 8.94 26.84 -10.06
N ALA A 438 7.70 26.59 -9.68
CA ALA A 438 6.51 26.93 -10.46
C ALA A 438 5.34 27.29 -9.54
N ASP A 439 4.26 27.82 -10.12
CA ASP A 439 3.02 28.06 -9.40
C ASP A 439 2.14 26.80 -9.43
N LEU A 440 2.07 26.08 -8.31
CA LEU A 440 1.33 24.83 -8.21
C LEU A 440 -0.19 25.01 -8.37
N SER A 441 -0.72 26.23 -8.24
CA SER A 441 -2.13 26.47 -8.51
C SER A 441 -2.52 26.22 -9.97
N LYS A 442 -1.55 26.18 -10.89
CA LYS A 442 -1.76 25.93 -12.32
C LYS A 442 -1.90 24.45 -12.71
N VAL A 443 -1.52 23.53 -11.82
CA VAL A 443 -1.46 22.08 -12.12
C VAL A 443 -2.59 21.27 -11.49
N VAL A 444 -3.48 21.92 -10.75
CA VAL A 444 -4.68 21.32 -10.15
C VAL A 444 -5.88 22.28 -10.27
N PRO A 445 -7.12 21.79 -10.14
CA PRO A 445 -8.30 22.66 -10.10
C PRO A 445 -8.29 23.64 -8.92
N ASP A 446 -8.92 24.80 -9.09
CA ASP A 446 -8.94 25.89 -8.09
C ASP A 446 -9.43 25.43 -6.70
N TYR A 447 -10.46 24.58 -6.65
CA TYR A 447 -11.01 24.06 -5.39
C TYR A 447 -10.01 23.18 -4.61
N VAL A 448 -9.06 22.52 -5.30
CA VAL A 448 -7.97 21.75 -4.67
C VAL A 448 -6.98 22.72 -4.04
N THR A 449 -6.57 23.75 -4.80
CA THR A 449 -5.66 24.80 -4.31
C THR A 449 -6.24 25.51 -3.09
N GLU A 450 -7.50 25.94 -3.16
CA GLU A 450 -8.21 26.60 -2.07
C GLU A 450 -8.26 25.72 -0.81
N ALA A 451 -8.67 24.46 -0.96
CA ALA A 451 -8.77 23.53 0.17
C ALA A 451 -7.41 23.28 0.84
N ILE A 452 -6.35 23.05 0.05
CA ILE A 452 -5.00 22.82 0.60
C ILE A 452 -4.46 24.09 1.29
N ARG A 453 -4.69 25.29 0.73
CA ARG A 453 -4.32 26.56 1.36
C ARG A 453 -5.03 26.76 2.71
N GLU A 454 -6.27 26.32 2.86
CA GLU A 454 -6.98 26.34 4.14
C GLU A 454 -6.42 25.30 5.12
N ALA A 455 -6.12 24.09 4.63
CA ALA A 455 -5.77 22.95 5.46
C ALA A 455 -4.36 23.02 6.07
N ILE A 456 -3.35 23.54 5.34
CA ILE A 456 -1.97 23.61 5.85
C ILE A 456 -1.88 24.42 7.16
N PRO A 457 -2.44 25.65 7.27
CA PRO A 457 -2.50 26.38 8.53
C PRO A 457 -3.36 25.68 9.62
N ALA A 458 -4.35 24.88 9.23
CA ALA A 458 -5.10 24.07 10.20
C ALA A 458 -4.25 22.91 10.75
N PHE A 459 -3.36 22.35 9.92
CA PHE A 459 -2.41 21.31 10.32
C PHE A 459 -1.30 21.83 11.24
N GLU A 460 -0.86 23.09 11.10
CA GLU A 460 0.06 23.77 12.02
C GLU A 460 -0.41 23.68 13.49
N LYS A 461 -1.73 23.72 13.72
CA LYS A 461 -2.31 23.60 15.07
C LYS A 461 -2.18 22.20 15.66
N LYS A 462 -1.93 21.18 14.83
CA LYS A 462 -1.77 19.78 15.22
C LYS A 462 -0.30 19.37 15.28
N ILE A 463 0.52 19.91 14.38
CA ILE A 463 1.96 19.70 14.30
C ILE A 463 2.60 21.07 14.09
N LYS A 464 3.29 21.57 15.12
CA LYS A 464 3.94 22.88 15.05
C LYS A 464 5.06 22.85 14.01
N GLY A 465 5.13 23.87 13.16
CA GLY A 465 6.06 23.95 12.03
C GLY A 465 5.58 23.29 10.74
N PHE A 466 4.36 22.74 10.70
CA PHE A 466 3.79 22.17 9.49
C PHE A 466 3.55 23.21 8.39
N SER A 467 3.29 24.47 8.75
CA SER A 467 3.20 25.59 7.80
C SER A 467 4.50 26.40 7.70
N LYS A 468 5.66 25.78 7.98
CA LYS A 468 6.98 26.44 7.84
C LYS A 468 7.13 27.01 6.42
N PRO A 469 7.42 28.32 6.25
CA PRO A 469 7.48 28.96 4.93
C PRO A 469 8.40 28.25 3.94
N ASP A 470 9.55 27.78 4.43
CA ASP A 470 10.60 27.15 3.63
C ASP A 470 10.40 25.64 3.42
N GLY A 471 9.29 25.05 3.90
CA GLY A 471 8.93 23.69 3.53
C GLY A 471 8.54 23.61 2.06
N MET A 472 8.60 22.41 1.49
CA MET A 472 8.45 22.21 0.05
C MET A 472 7.13 21.53 -0.30
N LEU A 473 6.46 22.01 -1.34
CA LEU A 473 5.41 21.28 -2.06
C LEU A 473 5.93 20.85 -3.43
N THR A 474 5.69 19.61 -3.81
CA THR A 474 6.29 18.98 -5.00
C THR A 474 5.27 18.20 -5.83
N GLY A 475 5.27 18.46 -7.14
CA GLY A 475 4.59 17.75 -8.22
C GLY A 475 3.09 17.59 -8.03
N VAL A 476 2.50 16.58 -8.66
CA VAL A 476 1.09 16.21 -8.49
C VAL A 476 0.96 14.75 -8.09
N GLU A 477 0.31 14.50 -6.97
CA GLU A 477 -0.04 13.15 -6.51
C GLU A 477 -1.43 12.82 -7.05
N THR A 478 -1.50 12.12 -8.18
CA THR A 478 -2.75 11.90 -8.92
C THR A 478 -3.32 10.49 -8.79
N ARG A 479 -2.54 9.56 -8.23
CA ARG A 479 -2.83 8.12 -8.25
C ARG A 479 -2.90 7.54 -6.83
N THR A 480 -3.76 8.11 -5.98
CA THR A 480 -3.93 7.68 -4.58
C THR A 480 -4.76 6.40 -4.41
N SER A 481 -5.62 6.12 -5.39
CA SER A 481 -6.51 4.96 -5.47
C SER A 481 -7.07 4.86 -6.89
N SER A 482 -7.75 3.76 -7.22
CA SER A 482 -8.32 3.60 -8.57
C SER A 482 -9.43 4.62 -8.85
N PRO A 483 -9.38 5.29 -10.03
CA PRO A 483 -10.45 6.17 -10.50
C PRO A 483 -11.65 5.40 -11.07
N ILE A 484 -11.56 4.06 -11.12
CA ILE A 484 -12.62 3.19 -11.61
C ILE A 484 -12.89 2.05 -10.62
N CYS A 485 -14.04 1.41 -10.77
CA CYS A 485 -14.40 0.15 -10.14
C CYS A 485 -14.79 -0.82 -11.25
N ILE A 486 -14.06 -1.93 -11.37
CA ILE A 486 -14.42 -3.04 -12.24
C ILE A 486 -15.30 -3.95 -11.39
N LYS A 487 -16.60 -3.70 -11.42
CA LYS A 487 -17.52 -4.23 -10.41
C LYS A 487 -17.59 -5.75 -10.47
N ARG A 488 -17.50 -6.38 -9.31
CA ARG A 488 -17.59 -7.83 -9.14
C ARG A 488 -18.68 -8.24 -8.14
N GLY A 489 -19.21 -9.44 -8.32
CA GLY A 489 -20.20 -10.06 -7.45
C GLY A 489 -19.61 -10.62 -6.14
N LYS A 490 -20.46 -11.29 -5.35
CA LYS A 490 -20.03 -11.98 -4.12
C LYS A 490 -19.16 -13.22 -4.40
N ASP A 491 -19.25 -13.73 -5.62
CA ASP A 491 -18.43 -14.80 -6.19
C ASP A 491 -17.08 -14.28 -6.74
N TYR A 492 -16.79 -12.99 -6.56
CA TYR A 492 -15.57 -12.31 -7.02
C TYR A 492 -15.43 -12.21 -8.55
N GLN A 493 -16.43 -12.61 -9.33
CA GLN A 493 -16.42 -12.47 -10.79
C GLN A 493 -16.97 -11.10 -11.21
N SER A 494 -16.51 -10.59 -12.35
CA SER A 494 -17.12 -9.43 -13.02
C SER A 494 -18.62 -9.64 -13.16
N ILE A 495 -19.42 -8.62 -12.88
CA ILE A 495 -20.89 -8.75 -12.87
C ILE A 495 -21.49 -9.11 -14.24
N ASN A 496 -20.74 -8.89 -15.33
CA ASN A 496 -21.19 -9.18 -16.69
C ASN A 496 -20.18 -9.99 -17.51
N THR A 497 -19.08 -10.48 -16.91
CA THR A 497 -18.03 -11.20 -17.62
C THR A 497 -17.58 -12.42 -16.82
N PRO A 498 -18.30 -13.56 -16.91
CA PRO A 498 -17.94 -14.78 -16.20
C PRO A 498 -16.51 -15.24 -16.53
N GLY A 499 -15.80 -15.72 -15.53
CA GLY A 499 -14.40 -16.13 -15.64
C GLY A 499 -13.37 -15.01 -15.44
N LEU A 500 -13.79 -13.74 -15.46
CA LEU A 500 -12.95 -12.60 -15.08
C LEU A 500 -13.14 -12.28 -13.60
N TYR A 501 -12.05 -12.21 -12.84
CA TYR A 501 -12.05 -11.90 -11.41
C TYR A 501 -11.31 -10.58 -11.14
N PRO A 502 -12.00 -9.43 -11.18
CA PRO A 502 -11.39 -8.14 -10.86
C PRO A 502 -10.86 -8.10 -9.44
N ALA A 503 -9.61 -7.70 -9.23
CA ALA A 503 -8.96 -7.79 -7.92
C ALA A 503 -8.02 -6.62 -7.60
N GLY A 504 -7.79 -6.44 -6.30
CA GLY A 504 -6.84 -5.47 -5.77
C GLY A 504 -7.23 -4.02 -6.00
N GLU A 505 -6.21 -3.15 -5.99
CA GLU A 505 -6.43 -1.71 -6.03
C GLU A 505 -6.96 -1.24 -7.39
N GLY A 506 -6.48 -1.83 -8.49
CA GLY A 506 -6.92 -1.48 -9.85
C GLY A 506 -8.42 -1.65 -10.07
N ALA A 507 -8.99 -2.75 -9.56
CA ALA A 507 -10.42 -3.01 -9.61
C ALA A 507 -11.24 -2.20 -8.59
N GLY A 508 -10.60 -1.49 -7.66
CA GLY A 508 -11.27 -0.65 -6.65
C GLY A 508 -11.56 -1.34 -5.31
N TYR A 509 -10.98 -2.53 -5.04
CA TYR A 509 -11.28 -3.35 -3.85
C TYR A 509 -10.18 -3.35 -2.78
N ALA A 510 -9.08 -2.62 -2.99
CA ALA A 510 -8.01 -2.44 -2.02
C ALA A 510 -7.43 -1.02 -2.08
N GLY A 511 -6.58 -0.64 -1.11
CA GLY A 511 -5.97 0.70 -1.04
C GLY A 511 -4.58 0.71 -0.39
N GLY A 512 -3.83 -0.39 -0.53
CA GLY A 512 -2.50 -0.55 0.05
C GLY A 512 -2.06 -2.02 0.08
N ILE A 513 -0.76 -2.25 0.32
CA ILE A 513 -0.09 -3.56 0.20
C ILE A 513 -0.84 -4.67 0.95
N LEU A 514 -1.11 -4.46 2.24
CA LEU A 514 -1.77 -5.46 3.08
C LEU A 514 -3.20 -5.76 2.61
N SER A 515 -4.00 -4.73 2.32
CA SER A 515 -5.37 -4.91 1.82
C SER A 515 -5.41 -5.58 0.44
N ALA A 516 -4.45 -5.28 -0.43
CA ALA A 516 -4.34 -5.89 -1.75
C ALA A 516 -3.93 -7.36 -1.64
N GLY A 517 -2.99 -7.69 -0.76
CA GLY A 517 -2.64 -9.09 -0.46
C GLY A 517 -3.84 -9.88 0.10
N ILE A 518 -4.59 -9.30 1.05
CA ILE A 518 -5.82 -9.90 1.57
C ILE A 518 -6.84 -10.15 0.46
N ASP A 519 -7.03 -9.19 -0.45
CA ASP A 519 -7.93 -9.37 -1.59
C ASP A 519 -7.45 -10.48 -2.53
N GLY A 520 -6.13 -10.55 -2.75
CA GLY A 520 -5.51 -11.62 -3.53
C GLY A 520 -5.79 -13.02 -2.99
N ILE A 521 -5.70 -13.21 -1.67
CA ILE A 521 -6.06 -14.47 -0.99
C ILE A 521 -7.53 -14.81 -1.24
N LYS A 522 -8.43 -13.86 -1.00
CA LYS A 522 -9.88 -14.08 -1.15
C LYS A 522 -10.27 -14.44 -2.58
N VAL A 523 -9.66 -13.78 -3.57
CA VAL A 523 -9.92 -14.08 -4.99
C VAL A 523 -9.34 -15.45 -5.36
N ALA A 524 -8.17 -15.82 -4.84
CA ALA A 524 -7.63 -17.18 -5.03
C ALA A 524 -8.54 -18.26 -4.43
N GLU A 525 -9.11 -18.02 -3.25
CA GLU A 525 -10.10 -18.91 -2.65
C GLU A 525 -11.34 -19.05 -3.54
N ALA A 526 -11.88 -17.95 -4.07
CA ALA A 526 -13.04 -17.97 -4.96
C ALA A 526 -12.76 -18.70 -6.29
N VAL A 527 -11.60 -18.46 -6.91
CA VAL A 527 -11.16 -19.18 -8.11
C VAL A 527 -11.00 -20.67 -7.83
N ALA A 528 -10.34 -21.03 -6.72
CA ALA A 528 -10.12 -22.42 -6.35
C ALA A 528 -11.44 -23.18 -6.15
N LEU A 529 -12.39 -22.58 -5.44
CA LEU A 529 -13.72 -23.15 -5.24
C LEU A 529 -14.47 -23.32 -6.58
N ALA A 530 -14.49 -22.28 -7.42
CA ALA A 530 -15.13 -22.33 -8.73
C ALA A 530 -14.55 -23.43 -9.64
N MET A 531 -13.22 -23.61 -9.62
CA MET A 531 -12.56 -24.67 -10.39
C MET A 531 -12.83 -26.07 -9.83
N THR A 532 -13.03 -26.21 -8.52
CA THR A 532 -13.35 -27.52 -7.90
C THR A 532 -14.82 -27.88 -7.99
N GLU A 533 -15.74 -26.92 -8.04
CA GLU A 533 -17.17 -27.18 -8.26
C GLU A 533 -17.47 -27.58 -9.71
N GLN A 534 -16.58 -27.23 -10.65
CA GLN A 534 -16.68 -27.56 -12.07
C GLN A 534 -15.92 -28.84 -12.48
N ALA A 535 -15.07 -29.38 -11.60
CA ALA A 535 -14.30 -30.61 -11.78
C ALA A 535 -15.10 -31.83 -11.29
#